data_AF-T0ZFL7-F1
#
_entry.id   AF-T0ZFL7-F1
#
_cell.length_a   1.000
_cell.length_b   1.000
_cell.length_c   1.000
_cell.angle_alpha   90.00
_cell.angle_beta   90.00
_cell.angle_gamma   90.00
#
_symmetry.space_group_name_H-M   'P 1'
#
loop_
_entity.id
_entity.type
_entity.pdbx_description
1 polymer ?
#
loop_
_entity_poly.entity_id
_entity_poly.type
_entity_poly.pdbx_seq_one_letter_code
_entity_poly.pdbx_strand_id
1 'polypeptide(L)'
;LKKNGIVIINDDIDLLSDAEKEGLAKLNALVFYVPATKIAHDIAGTELATNMAMIGSLVGLTNVVSMNALDLALQDRFGKKYV
;
A
#
# COMPACT_ATOMS: atom_id res chain seq x y z
N LEU A 1 3.90 -15.52 4.97
CA LEU A 1 3.47 -14.40 5.83
C LEU A 1 3.63 -14.80 7.30
N LYS A 2 4.06 -13.91 8.20
CA LYS A 2 4.09 -14.20 9.65
C LYS A 2 2.68 -14.24 10.25
N LYS A 3 2.51 -14.89 11.40
CA LYS A 3 1.24 -14.82 12.16
C LYS A 3 0.90 -13.37 12.51
N ASN A 4 -0.38 -13.00 12.42
CA ASN A 4 -0.88 -11.63 12.58
C ASN A 4 -0.28 -10.64 11.56
N GLY A 5 0.15 -11.14 10.39
CA GLY A 5 0.67 -10.30 9.32
C GLY A 5 -0.42 -9.47 8.64
N ILE A 6 -0.03 -8.38 8.00
CA ILE A 6 -0.93 -7.56 7.18
C ILE A 6 -0.64 -7.86 5.70
N VAL A 7 -1.70 -8.02 4.92
CA VAL A 7 -1.66 -8.16 3.46
C VAL A 7 -2.42 -6.98 2.87
N ILE A 8 -1.78 -6.26 1.94
CA ILE A 8 -2.39 -5.15 1.20
C ILE A 8 -2.44 -5.58 -0.26
N ILE A 9 -3.63 -5.60 -0.84
CA ILE A 9 -3.88 -6.01 -2.23
C ILE A 9 -4.30 -4.77 -3.01
N ASN A 10 -3.60 -4.51 -4.12
CA ASN A 10 -3.89 -3.39 -5.00
C ASN A 10 -5.06 -3.69 -5.94
N ASP A 11 -6.27 -3.73 -5.40
CA ASP A 11 -7.50 -3.95 -6.16
C ASP A 11 -8.71 -3.44 -5.37
N ASP A 12 -9.84 -3.21 -6.04
CA ASP A 12 -11.15 -2.95 -5.41
C ASP A 12 -12.08 -4.17 -5.45
N ILE A 13 -11.65 -5.29 -6.04
CA ILE A 13 -12.39 -6.56 -6.03
C ILE A 13 -11.69 -7.65 -5.21
N ASP A 14 -12.48 -8.64 -4.78
CA ASP A 14 -11.98 -9.81 -4.07
C ASP A 14 -11.29 -10.78 -5.04
N LEU A 15 -9.97 -10.87 -4.94
CA LEU A 15 -9.13 -11.69 -5.82
C LEU A 15 -8.76 -13.05 -5.23
N LEU A 16 -8.94 -13.22 -3.93
CA LEU A 16 -8.43 -14.40 -3.23
C LEU A 16 -9.37 -15.60 -3.41
N SER A 17 -8.79 -16.73 -3.78
CA SER A 17 -9.48 -18.02 -3.74
C SER A 17 -9.81 -18.44 -2.30
N ASP A 18 -10.74 -19.37 -2.15
CA ASP A 18 -11.12 -19.90 -0.83
C ASP A 18 -9.94 -20.54 -0.10
N ALA A 19 -9.06 -21.23 -0.82
CA ALA A 19 -7.85 -21.83 -0.26
C ALA A 19 -6.86 -20.78 0.28
N GLU A 20 -6.69 -19.66 -0.44
CA GLU A 20 -5.84 -18.55 0.02
C GLU A 20 -6.44 -17.85 1.23
N LYS A 21 -7.76 -17.62 1.22
CA LYS A 21 -8.49 -17.08 2.37
C LYS A 21 -8.34 -17.95 3.61
N GLU A 22 -8.48 -19.27 3.46
CA GLU A 22 -8.28 -20.22 4.56
C GLU A 22 -6.83 -20.18 5.09
N GLY A 23 -5.84 -20.13 4.19
CA GLY A 23 -4.44 -20.00 4.56
C GLY A 23 -4.14 -18.72 5.34
N LEU A 24 -4.68 -17.59 4.91
CA LEU A 24 -4.55 -16.30 5.58
C LEU A 24 -5.29 -16.27 6.92
N ALA A 25 -6.47 -16.88 7.02
CA ALA A 25 -7.22 -17.02 8.26
C ALA A 25 -6.46 -17.85 9.30
N LYS A 26 -5.80 -18.95 8.90
CA LYS A 26 -4.95 -19.76 9.79
C LYS A 26 -3.78 -18.95 10.37
N LEU A 27 -3.29 -17.95 9.63
CA LEU A 27 -2.24 -17.04 10.09
C LEU A 27 -2.79 -15.85 10.89
N ASN A 28 -4.11 -15.75 11.07
CA ASN A 28 -4.79 -14.58 11.62
C ASN A 28 -4.34 -13.29 10.90
N ALA A 29 -4.19 -13.36 9.58
CA ALA A 29 -3.74 -12.22 8.78
C ALA A 29 -4.86 -11.19 8.60
N LEU A 30 -4.51 -9.90 8.63
CA LEU A 30 -5.41 -8.83 8.24
C LEU A 30 -5.22 -8.55 6.75
N VAL A 31 -6.30 -8.64 5.98
CA VAL A 31 -6.29 -8.43 4.53
C VAL A 31 -7.02 -7.13 4.22
N PHE A 32 -6.35 -6.22 3.51
CA PHE A 32 -6.91 -4.96 3.05
C PHE A 32 -6.82 -4.87 1.53
N TYR A 33 -7.94 -4.49 0.92
CA TYR A 33 -8.02 -4.14 -0.49
C TYR A 33 -7.94 -2.62 -0.62
N VAL A 34 -6.98 -2.14 -1.41
CA VAL A 34 -6.78 -0.72 -1.67
C VAL A 34 -6.63 -0.55 -3.18
N PRO A 35 -7.52 0.18 -3.87
CA PRO A 35 -7.39 0.44 -5.30
C PRO A 35 -6.34 1.52 -5.58
N ALA A 36 -5.08 1.24 -5.23
CA ALA A 36 -3.97 2.17 -5.29
C ALA A 36 -3.66 2.66 -6.71
N THR A 37 -3.86 1.81 -7.74
CA THR A 37 -3.73 2.24 -9.14
C THR A 37 -4.75 3.32 -9.50
N LYS A 38 -6.01 3.12 -9.11
CA LYS A 38 -7.08 4.08 -9.33
C LYS A 38 -6.81 5.38 -8.58
N ILE A 39 -6.41 5.29 -7.32
CA ILE A 39 -6.02 6.45 -6.50
C ILE A 39 -4.88 7.23 -7.18
N ALA A 40 -3.87 6.54 -7.71
CA ALA A 40 -2.76 7.16 -8.41
C ALA A 40 -3.21 7.88 -9.69
N HIS A 41 -4.09 7.27 -10.48
CA HIS A 41 -4.67 7.90 -11.65
C HIS A 41 -5.52 9.12 -11.27
N ASP A 42 -6.43 8.99 -10.31
CA ASP A 42 -7.37 10.05 -9.93
C ASP A 42 -6.67 11.27 -9.31
N ILE A 43 -5.58 11.06 -8.56
CA ILE A 43 -4.86 12.14 -7.87
C ILE A 43 -3.68 12.68 -8.68
N ALA A 44 -2.87 11.80 -9.28
CA ALA A 44 -1.63 12.19 -9.97
C ALA A 44 -1.76 12.19 -11.49
N GLY A 45 -2.92 11.80 -12.05
CA GLY A 45 -3.14 11.69 -13.49
C GLY A 45 -2.36 10.55 -14.14
N THR A 46 -1.74 9.67 -13.35
CA THR A 46 -0.88 8.59 -13.86
C THR A 46 -0.85 7.39 -12.94
N GLU A 47 -0.92 6.21 -13.53
CA GLU A 47 -0.75 4.94 -12.82
C GLU A 47 0.70 4.70 -12.38
N LEU A 48 1.67 5.44 -12.93
CA LEU A 48 3.08 5.35 -12.51
C LEU A 48 3.28 5.70 -11.03
N ALA A 49 2.33 6.43 -10.42
CA ALA A 49 2.33 6.79 -9.01
C ALA A 49 1.66 5.73 -8.10
N THR A 50 1.28 4.56 -8.62
CA THR A 50 0.66 3.46 -7.84
C THR A 50 1.49 3.07 -6.63
N ASN A 51 2.81 3.04 -6.77
CA ASN A 51 3.74 2.77 -5.67
C ASN A 51 3.62 3.79 -4.53
N MET A 52 3.34 5.07 -4.83
CA MET A 52 3.16 6.13 -3.83
C MET A 52 1.86 5.92 -3.05
N ALA A 53 0.78 5.57 -3.74
CA ALA A 53 -0.49 5.20 -3.10
C ALA A 53 -0.34 3.95 -2.22
N MET A 54 0.40 2.93 -2.67
CA MET A 54 0.69 1.73 -1.89
C MET A 54 1.55 2.00 -0.65
N ILE A 55 2.60 2.83 -0.76
CA ILE A 55 3.41 3.23 0.40
C ILE A 55 2.58 4.04 1.39
N GLY A 56 1.73 4.95 0.91
CA GLY A 56 0.79 5.69 1.77
C GLY A 56 -0.14 4.73 2.54
N SER A 57 -0.64 3.71 1.86
CA SER A 57 -1.50 2.67 2.47
C SER A 57 -0.76 1.86 3.53
N LEU A 58 0.47 1.45 3.26
CA LEU A 58 1.33 0.76 4.22
C LEU A 58 1.54 1.61 5.48
N VAL A 59 1.92 2.87 5.32
CA VAL A 59 2.20 3.76 6.46
C VAL A 59 0.92 4.08 7.23
N GLY A 60 -0.19 4.36 6.55
CA GLY A 60 -1.48 4.63 7.19
C GLY A 60 -2.03 3.45 8.01
N LEU A 61 -1.83 2.21 7.53
CA LEU A 61 -2.27 1.00 8.24
C LEU A 61 -1.33 0.61 9.39
N THR A 62 -0.03 0.77 9.22
CA THR A 62 0.96 0.23 10.16
C THR A 62 1.49 1.25 11.15
N ASN A 63 1.45 2.54 10.81
CA ASN A 63 2.13 3.62 11.52
C ASN A 63 3.61 3.29 11.83
N VAL A 64 4.26 2.50 10.97
CA VAL A 64 5.66 2.06 11.16
C VAL A 64 6.64 3.24 11.12
N VAL A 65 6.25 4.33 10.46
CA VAL A 65 6.92 5.62 10.46
C VAL A 65 5.85 6.72 10.57
N SER A 66 6.24 7.92 10.99
CA SER A 66 5.33 9.08 10.97
C SER A 66 5.07 9.56 9.54
N MET A 67 3.90 10.16 9.31
CA MET A 67 3.58 10.79 8.01
C MET A 67 4.59 11.88 7.63
N ASN A 68 5.10 12.64 8.60
CA ASN A 68 6.13 13.65 8.37
C ASN A 68 7.46 13.03 7.89
N ALA A 69 7.87 11.90 8.49
CA ALA A 69 9.08 11.20 8.06
C ALA A 69 8.94 10.61 6.64
N LEU A 70 7.75 10.10 6.30
CA LEU A 70 7.44 9.65 4.95
C LEU A 70 7.56 10.81 3.94
N ASP A 71 6.91 11.94 4.20
CA ASP A 71 6.95 13.12 3.32
C ASP A 71 8.39 13.60 3.06
N LEU A 72 9.19 13.76 4.11
CA LEU A 72 10.60 14.13 3.99
C LEU A 72 11.41 13.13 3.15
N ALA A 73 11.17 11.83 3.29
CA ALA A 73 11.85 10.81 2.49
C ALA A 73 11.45 10.86 1.01
N LEU A 74 10.18 11.17 0.71
CA LEU A 74 9.72 11.35 -0.66
C LEU A 74 10.31 12.61 -1.29
N GLN A 75 10.41 13.70 -0.52
CA GLN A 75 11.08 14.93 -0.97
C GLN A 75 12.58 14.73 -1.22
N ASP A 76 13.31 13.98 -0.40
CA ASP A 76 14.72 13.70 -0.68
C ASP A 76 14.91 12.84 -1.94
N ARG A 77 14.00 11.88 -2.16
CA ARG A 77 14.04 10.97 -3.32
C ARG A 77 13.66 11.66 -4.64
N PHE A 78 12.63 12.51 -4.64
CA PHE A 78 12.03 13.07 -5.86
C PHE A 78 12.10 14.60 -5.96
N GLY A 79 12.34 15.31 -4.84
CA GLY A 79 12.40 16.76 -4.75
C GLY A 79 13.76 17.36 -5.13
N LYS A 80 14.80 16.54 -5.38
CA LYS A 80 16.04 17.02 -6.01
C LYS A 80 15.76 17.33 -7.48
N LYS A 81 15.43 18.60 -7.74
CA LYS A 81 15.62 19.19 -9.07
C LYS A 81 17.11 19.08 -9.38
N TYR A 82 17.50 18.18 -10.26
CA TYR A 82 18.69 18.41 -11.08
C TYR A 82 18.34 19.59 -11.99
N VAL A 83 18.60 20.80 -11.49
CA VAL A 83 18.72 22.02 -12.32
C VAL A 83 20.12 22.05 -12.91
#